data_AF-A0A086Q4Y7-F1
#
_entry.id   AF-A0A086Q4Y7-F1
#
_cell.length_a   1.000
_cell.length_b   1.000
_cell.length_c   1.000
_cell.angle_alpha   90.00
_cell.angle_beta   90.00
_cell.angle_gamma   90.00
#
_symmetry.space_group_name_H-M   'P 1'
#
loop_
_entity.id
_entity.type
_entity.pdbx_description
1 polymer ?
#
loop_
_entity_poly.entity_id
_entity_poly.type
_entity_poly.pdbx_seq_one_letter_code
_entity_poly.pdbx_strand_id
1 'polypeptide(L)'
;MSAGAVTAQPLPSPKAGLGAAMAFAPPASSAAGVLALLHERDSALQAASLHRLLQMIDVWWTEIADYLADIEALYEDESFAERQLAGFIASRVYFHLEEYGEALKFALGSGNWFDITQKSLYVQRMLGKLSVSEHISLRS
;
A
#
# COMPACT_ATOMS: atom_id res chain seq x y z
N MET A 1 -61.19 -14.41 52.26
CA MET A 1 -60.47 -14.40 50.97
C MET A 1 -59.07 -13.92 51.27
N SER A 2 -58.10 -14.81 51.15
CA SER A 2 -56.76 -14.72 51.75
C SER A 2 -55.73 -14.01 50.87
N ALA A 3 -54.81 -13.32 51.55
CA ALA A 3 -53.33 -13.38 51.48
C ALA A 3 -52.55 -13.23 50.15
N GLY A 4 -51.42 -12.52 50.26
CA GLY A 4 -50.23 -12.64 49.40
C GLY A 4 -49.62 -11.27 49.07
N ALA A 5 -48.73 -10.67 49.85
CA ALA A 5 -47.33 -11.01 50.15
C ALA A 5 -46.31 -10.24 49.28
N VAL A 6 -45.41 -9.57 50.00
CA VAL A 6 -44.21 -8.80 49.65
C VAL A 6 -43.25 -9.51 48.69
N THR A 7 -42.45 -8.76 47.91
CA THR A 7 -41.01 -9.00 47.68
C THR A 7 -40.38 -7.79 46.96
N ALA A 8 -39.34 -7.24 47.57
CA ALA A 8 -38.43 -6.22 47.02
C ALA A 8 -37.38 -6.86 46.08
N GLN A 9 -36.86 -6.12 45.08
CA GLN A 9 -35.51 -6.29 44.51
C GLN A 9 -35.19 -5.22 43.41
N PRO A 10 -33.92 -5.01 42.99
CA PRO A 10 -33.27 -3.70 43.06
C PRO A 10 -32.84 -3.10 41.71
N LEU A 11 -32.33 -1.86 41.80
CA LEU A 11 -31.68 -1.04 40.77
C LEU A 11 -30.86 -1.82 39.71
N PRO A 12 -31.02 -1.54 38.40
CA PRO A 12 -30.06 -1.99 37.40
C PRO A 12 -28.84 -1.05 37.34
N SER A 13 -27.65 -1.63 37.53
CA SER A 13 -26.35 -0.98 37.31
C SER A 13 -26.18 -0.48 35.87
N PRO A 14 -25.36 0.57 35.63
CA PRO A 14 -25.01 0.99 34.28
C PRO A 14 -24.09 -0.06 33.63
N LYS A 15 -24.59 -0.74 32.59
CA LYS A 15 -23.74 -1.52 31.69
C LYS A 15 -22.84 -0.55 30.94
N ALA A 16 -21.57 -0.54 31.32
CA ALA A 16 -20.49 0.14 30.63
C ALA A 16 -20.55 -0.20 29.14
N GLY A 17 -20.86 0.80 28.31
CA GLY A 17 -20.64 0.74 26.89
C GLY A 17 -19.14 0.75 26.63
N LEU A 18 -18.54 -0.43 26.48
CA LEU A 18 -17.28 -0.55 25.77
C LEU A 18 -17.59 -0.84 24.31
N GLY A 19 -18.25 0.12 23.67
CA GLY A 19 -18.12 0.29 22.23
C GLY A 19 -16.71 0.80 22.00
N ALA A 20 -15.76 -0.11 21.82
CA ALA A 20 -14.50 0.20 21.20
C ALA A 20 -14.81 0.69 19.79
N ALA A 21 -15.10 2.00 19.69
CA ALA A 21 -14.97 2.72 18.46
C ALA A 21 -13.51 2.55 18.07
N MET A 22 -13.23 1.55 17.22
CA MET A 22 -12.09 1.60 16.34
C MET A 22 -12.25 2.92 15.62
N ALA A 23 -11.49 3.91 16.08
CA ALA A 23 -11.44 5.22 15.45
C ALA A 23 -11.23 4.95 13.97
N PHE A 24 -12.24 5.28 13.18
CA PHE A 24 -12.06 5.48 11.76
C PHE A 24 -11.09 6.65 11.68
N ALA A 25 -9.80 6.34 11.65
CA ALA A 25 -8.77 7.32 11.43
C ALA A 25 -9.18 8.04 10.14
N PRO A 26 -9.26 9.39 10.14
CA PRO A 26 -9.54 10.13 8.91
C PRO A 26 -8.56 9.64 7.83
N PRO A 27 -8.96 9.62 6.54
CA PRO A 27 -8.02 9.33 5.46
C PRO A 27 -6.81 10.26 5.69
N ALA A 28 -5.62 9.67 5.87
CA ALA A 28 -4.45 10.45 6.22
C ALA A 28 -4.33 11.59 5.20
N SER A 29 -4.32 12.85 5.67
CA SER A 29 -4.19 14.02 4.78
C SER A 29 -2.84 14.08 4.05
N SER A 30 -1.93 13.14 4.30
CA SER A 30 -0.61 13.02 3.66
C SER A 30 -0.02 11.62 3.89
N ALA A 31 0.85 11.19 2.99
CA ALA A 31 1.64 9.96 3.13
C ALA A 31 2.86 10.10 4.05
N ALA A 32 3.23 11.32 4.47
CA ALA A 32 4.45 11.64 5.22
C ALA A 32 4.64 10.80 6.50
N GLY A 33 3.55 10.51 7.23
CA GLY A 33 3.62 9.68 8.44
C GLY A 33 3.98 8.22 8.16
N VAL A 34 3.60 7.70 6.99
CA VAL A 34 3.96 6.35 6.55
C VAL A 34 5.37 6.34 5.96
N LEU A 35 5.74 7.38 5.20
CA LEU A 35 7.08 7.55 4.63
C LEU A 35 8.16 7.72 5.72
N ALA A 36 7.83 8.33 6.85
CA ALA A 36 8.73 8.39 8.01
C ALA A 36 9.10 6.99 8.55
N LEU A 37 8.19 6.01 8.46
CA LEU A 37 8.45 4.63 8.89
C LEU A 37 9.41 3.89 7.95
N LEU A 38 9.58 4.37 6.71
CA LEU A 38 10.53 3.81 5.75
C LEU A 38 11.98 3.99 6.24
N HIS A 39 12.24 5.05 7.02
CA HIS A 39 13.55 5.40 7.56
C HIS A 39 13.88 4.72 8.91
N GLU A 40 12.94 3.98 9.49
CA GLU A 40 13.18 3.23 10.71
C GLU A 40 14.12 2.04 10.47
N ARG A 41 14.88 1.64 11.49
CA ARG A 41 15.84 0.52 11.38
C ARG A 41 15.18 -0.86 11.40
N ASP A 42 13.89 -0.92 11.71
CA ASP A 42 13.14 -2.17 11.85
C ASP A 42 12.53 -2.56 10.49
N SER A 43 13.00 -3.69 9.93
CA SER A 43 12.52 -4.21 8.65
C SER A 43 11.04 -4.60 8.67
N ALA A 44 10.47 -4.94 9.83
CA ALA A 44 9.04 -5.21 9.94
C ALA A 44 8.22 -3.91 9.81
N LEU A 45 8.71 -2.80 10.35
CA LEU A 45 8.07 -1.49 10.20
C LEU A 45 8.18 -0.98 8.76
N GLN A 46 9.35 -1.16 8.13
CA GLN A 46 9.55 -0.83 6.72
C GLN A 46 8.59 -1.64 5.83
N ALA A 47 8.48 -2.95 6.02
CA ALA A 47 7.52 -3.78 5.28
C ALA A 47 6.08 -3.31 5.47
N ALA A 48 5.65 -3.08 6.72
CA ALA A 48 4.31 -2.57 7.01
C ALA A 48 4.04 -1.20 6.35
N SER A 49 5.06 -0.35 6.28
CA SER A 49 4.98 0.94 5.59
C SER A 49 4.76 0.76 4.08
N LEU A 50 5.50 -0.14 3.43
CA LEU A 50 5.36 -0.43 2.00
C LEU A 50 3.94 -0.94 1.66
N HIS A 51 3.40 -1.86 2.44
CA HIS A 51 2.01 -2.33 2.26
C HIS A 51 1.00 -1.18 2.32
N ARG A 52 1.21 -0.25 3.24
CA ARG A 52 0.34 0.91 3.40
C ARG A 52 0.52 1.94 2.29
N LEU A 53 1.75 2.16 1.82
CA LEU A 53 2.05 3.00 0.67
C LEU A 53 1.37 2.47 -0.59
N LEU A 54 1.39 1.15 -0.80
CA LEU A 54 0.75 0.55 -1.97
C LEU A 54 -0.75 0.83 -2.05
N GLN A 55 -1.45 0.90 -0.91
CA GLN A 55 -2.90 1.20 -0.86
C GLN A 55 -3.23 2.64 -1.23
N MET A 56 -2.27 3.56 -1.06
CA MET A 56 -2.50 5.00 -1.20
C MET A 56 -1.70 5.64 -2.34
N ILE A 57 -0.94 4.82 -3.08
CA ILE A 57 -0.05 5.25 -4.15
C ILE A 57 -0.76 5.98 -5.27
N ASP A 58 -1.98 5.59 -5.64
CA ASP A 58 -2.70 6.26 -6.73
C ASP A 58 -3.12 7.70 -6.38
N VAL A 59 -3.19 8.03 -5.09
CA VAL A 59 -3.58 9.37 -4.60
C VAL A 59 -2.34 10.21 -4.27
N TRP A 60 -1.34 9.60 -3.65
CA TRP A 60 -0.16 10.29 -3.10
C TRP A 60 1.13 9.98 -3.84
N TRP A 61 1.07 9.54 -5.10
CA TRP A 61 2.25 9.22 -5.90
C TRP A 61 3.27 10.37 -5.94
N THR A 62 2.81 11.63 -5.90
CA THR A 62 3.70 12.81 -5.92
C THR A 62 4.56 12.88 -4.66
N GLU A 63 3.98 12.67 -3.48
CA GLU A 63 4.75 12.63 -2.23
C GLU A 63 5.64 11.40 -2.17
N ILE A 64 5.18 10.26 -2.69
CA ILE A 64 5.98 9.01 -2.69
C ILE A 64 7.15 9.11 -3.66
N ALA A 65 7.01 9.86 -4.77
CA ALA A 65 8.07 10.09 -5.74
C ALA A 65 9.28 10.81 -5.13
N ASP A 66 9.08 11.69 -4.15
CA ASP A 66 10.19 12.33 -3.42
C ASP A 66 11.04 11.32 -2.64
N TYR A 67 10.48 10.15 -2.30
CA TYR A 67 11.14 9.06 -1.56
C TYR A 67 11.48 7.87 -2.45
N LEU A 68 11.41 8.03 -3.78
CA LEU A 68 11.63 6.92 -4.72
C LEU A 68 13.03 6.31 -4.55
N ALA A 69 14.05 7.12 -4.30
CA ALA A 69 15.41 6.66 -4.06
C ALA A 69 15.53 5.74 -2.83
N ASP A 70 14.80 6.04 -1.75
CA ASP A 70 14.78 5.19 -0.55
C ASP A 70 14.08 3.85 -0.81
N ILE A 71 13.01 3.87 -1.61
CA ILE A 71 12.27 2.67 -2.03
C ILE A 71 13.15 1.80 -2.94
N GLU A 72 13.92 2.41 -3.83
CA GLU A 72 14.90 1.71 -4.67
C GLU A 72 16.00 1.06 -3.83
N ALA A 73 16.54 1.77 -2.84
CA ALA A 73 17.52 1.20 -1.92
C ALA A 73 16.99 -0.02 -1.16
N LEU A 74 15.70 -0.01 -0.77
CA LEU A 74 15.04 -1.17 -0.16
C LEU A 74 14.80 -2.33 -1.14
N TYR A 75 14.59 -2.03 -2.43
CA TYR A 75 14.50 -3.05 -3.48
C TYR A 75 15.86 -3.70 -3.76
N GLU A 76 16.95 -2.93 -3.71
CA GLU A 76 18.32 -3.40 -3.91
C GLU A 76 18.87 -4.20 -2.72
N ASP A 77 18.33 -4.00 -1.51
CA ASP A 77 18.71 -4.80 -0.33
C ASP A 77 18.20 -6.24 -0.43
N GLU A 78 19.12 -7.17 -0.68
CA GLU A 78 18.82 -8.60 -0.75
C GLU A 78 18.41 -9.22 0.59
N SER A 79 18.75 -8.55 1.70
CA SER A 79 18.42 -8.99 3.06
C SER A 79 16.96 -8.71 3.41
N PHE A 80 16.32 -7.82 2.67
CA PHE A 80 14.96 -7.37 2.93
C PHE A 80 13.95 -8.34 2.31
N ALA A 81 13.17 -9.00 3.17
CA ALA A 81 12.22 -10.04 2.75
C ALA A 81 11.15 -9.51 1.76
N GLU A 82 10.77 -8.25 1.90
CA GLU A 82 9.74 -7.62 1.07
C GLU A 82 10.33 -6.72 -0.04
N ARG A 83 11.58 -6.96 -0.46
CA ARG A 83 12.23 -6.16 -1.52
C ARG A 83 11.39 -6.12 -2.81
N GLN A 84 10.76 -7.24 -3.15
CA GLN A 84 9.90 -7.35 -4.33
C GLN A 84 8.67 -6.41 -4.25
N LEU A 85 8.15 -6.15 -3.05
CA LEU A 85 7.07 -5.19 -2.85
C LEU A 85 7.57 -3.75 -3.06
N ALA A 86 8.78 -3.43 -2.58
CA ALA A 86 9.40 -2.13 -2.83
C ALA A 86 9.58 -1.88 -4.33
N GLY A 87 10.05 -2.89 -5.08
CA GLY A 87 10.13 -2.83 -6.55
C GLY A 87 8.76 -2.59 -7.19
N PHE A 88 7.69 -3.20 -6.67
CA PHE A 88 6.36 -3.02 -7.24
C PHE A 88 5.84 -1.59 -7.00
N ILE A 89 6.11 -1.03 -5.82
CA ILE A 89 5.79 0.35 -5.49
C ILE A 89 6.57 1.31 -6.40
N ALA A 90 7.88 1.12 -6.57
CA ALA A 90 8.69 1.90 -7.49
C ALA A 90 8.11 1.85 -8.92
N SER A 91 7.72 0.66 -9.39
CA SER A 91 7.11 0.51 -10.71
C SER A 91 5.84 1.34 -10.90
N ARG A 92 5.00 1.41 -9.86
CA ARG A 92 3.74 2.16 -9.86
C ARG A 92 3.99 3.67 -9.81
N VAL A 93 5.01 4.13 -9.09
CA VAL A 93 5.41 5.55 -9.10
C VAL A 93 5.94 5.94 -10.48
N TYR A 94 6.88 5.17 -11.04
CA TYR A 94 7.41 5.43 -12.39
C TYR A 94 6.32 5.42 -13.47
N PHE A 95 5.29 4.58 -13.31
CA PHE A 95 4.14 4.59 -14.20
C PHE A 95 3.36 5.91 -14.16
N HIS A 96 3.19 6.51 -12.98
CA HIS A 96 2.58 7.84 -12.83
C HIS A 96 3.48 8.96 -13.35
N LEU A 97 4.80 8.78 -13.31
CA LEU A 97 5.79 9.67 -13.93
C LEU A 97 5.89 9.52 -15.46
N GLU A 98 5.08 8.64 -16.06
CA GLU A 98 5.12 8.30 -17.50
C GLU A 98 6.46 7.68 -17.97
N GLU A 99 7.32 7.29 -17.04
CA GLU A 99 8.60 6.61 -17.28
C GLU A 99 8.37 5.09 -17.38
N TYR A 100 7.68 4.68 -18.44
CA TYR A 100 7.24 3.30 -18.61
C TYR A 100 8.39 2.28 -18.71
N GLY A 101 9.58 2.70 -19.13
CA GLY A 101 10.76 1.84 -19.24
C GLY A 101 11.24 1.37 -17.86
N GLU A 102 11.51 2.32 -16.97
CA GLU A 102 11.90 2.01 -15.58
C GLU A 102 10.74 1.35 -14.84
N ALA A 103 9.49 1.81 -15.05
CA ALA A 103 8.31 1.15 -14.48
C ALA A 103 8.28 -0.35 -14.82
N LEU A 104 8.52 -0.72 -16.08
CA LEU A 104 8.53 -2.13 -16.49
C LEU A 104 9.70 -2.90 -15.90
N LYS A 105 10.90 -2.32 -15.87
CA LYS A 105 12.09 -2.94 -15.27
C LYS A 105 11.84 -3.32 -13.81
N PHE A 106 11.31 -2.39 -13.02
CA PHE A 106 10.97 -2.64 -11.61
C PHE A 106 9.79 -3.63 -11.47
N ALA A 107 8.76 -3.52 -12.30
CA ALA A 107 7.63 -4.44 -12.28
C ALA A 107 8.06 -5.89 -12.54
N LEU A 108 8.90 -6.12 -13.55
CA LEU A 108 9.44 -7.45 -13.85
C LEU A 108 10.32 -7.99 -12.71
N GLY A 109 11.08 -7.10 -12.05
CA GLY A 109 11.88 -7.43 -10.86
C GLY A 109 11.04 -7.76 -9.60
N SER A 110 9.77 -7.36 -9.58
CA SER A 110 8.85 -7.57 -8.46
C SER A 110 8.26 -8.98 -8.41
N GLY A 111 8.50 -9.81 -9.44
CA GLY A 111 8.13 -11.22 -9.50
C GLY A 111 6.66 -11.46 -9.17
N ASN A 112 6.41 -12.06 -8.00
CA ASN A 112 5.07 -12.44 -7.54
C ASN A 112 4.07 -11.27 -7.37
N TRP A 113 4.56 -10.03 -7.27
CA TRP A 113 3.69 -8.85 -7.15
C TRP A 113 3.19 -8.32 -8.50
N PHE A 114 3.87 -8.66 -9.60
CA PHE A 114 3.50 -8.23 -10.94
C PHE A 114 3.01 -9.40 -11.78
N ASP A 115 1.68 -9.54 -11.86
CA ASP A 115 1.05 -10.56 -12.68
C ASP A 115 0.77 -10.02 -14.10
N ILE A 116 1.59 -10.44 -15.07
CA ILE A 116 1.46 -10.08 -16.49
C ILE A 116 0.20 -10.68 -17.11
N THR A 117 -0.34 -11.77 -16.53
CA THR A 117 -1.58 -12.40 -17.01
C THR A 117 -2.82 -11.62 -16.57
N GLN A 118 -2.66 -10.75 -15.56
CA GLN A 118 -3.74 -9.90 -15.09
C GLN A 118 -4.11 -8.89 -16.16
N LYS A 119 -5.39 -8.87 -16.55
CA LYS A 119 -5.95 -7.90 -17.51
C LYS A 119 -6.18 -6.52 -16.88
N SER A 120 -5.22 -6.02 -16.11
CA SER A 120 -5.27 -4.66 -15.57
C SER A 120 -4.91 -3.63 -16.65
N LEU A 121 -5.53 -2.45 -16.58
CA LEU A 121 -5.15 -1.31 -17.43
C LEU A 121 -3.68 -0.96 -17.26
N TYR A 122 -3.13 -1.13 -16.05
CA TYR A 122 -1.71 -0.97 -15.76
C TYR A 122 -0.85 -1.88 -16.65
N VAL A 123 -1.10 -3.19 -16.58
CA VAL A 123 -0.36 -4.21 -17.35
C VAL A 123 -0.52 -4.00 -18.86
N GLN A 124 -1.75 -3.76 -19.32
CA GLN A 124 -2.02 -3.50 -20.74
C GLN A 124 -1.31 -2.24 -21.26
N ARG A 125 -1.26 -1.18 -20.45
CA ARG A 125 -0.58 0.07 -20.81
C ARG A 125 0.94 -0.12 -20.86
N MET A 126 1.51 -0.82 -19.88
CA MET A 126 2.94 -1.15 -19.86
C MET A 126 3.36 -2.01 -21.05
N LEU A 127 2.63 -3.10 -21.32
CA LEU A 127 2.90 -3.99 -22.45
C LEU A 127 2.69 -3.29 -23.79
N GLY A 128 1.63 -2.48 -23.91
CA GLY A 128 1.35 -1.74 -25.15
C GLY A 128 2.43 -0.72 -25.50
N LYS A 129 3.06 -0.08 -24.51
CA LYS A 129 4.19 0.82 -24.75
C LYS A 129 5.43 0.07 -25.22
N LEU A 130 5.73 -1.10 -24.63
CA LEU A 130 6.84 -1.94 -25.07
C LEU A 130 6.70 -2.35 -26.55
N SER A 131 5.52 -2.82 -26.95
CA SER A 131 5.26 -3.23 -28.34
C SER A 131 5.39 -2.08 -29.34
N VAL A 132 5.01 -0.87 -28.95
CA VAL A 132 5.14 0.32 -29.82
C VAL A 132 6.60 0.76 -29.93
N SER A 133 7.34 0.80 -28.83
CA SER A 133 8.75 1.20 -28.81
C SER A 133 9.63 0.29 -29.68
N GLU A 134 9.41 -1.02 -29.62
CA GLU A 134 10.12 -2.00 -30.46
C GLU A 134 9.86 -1.76 -31.96
N HIS A 135 8.63 -1.39 -32.31
CA HIS A 135 8.21 -1.15 -33.69
C HIS A 135 8.71 0.18 -34.28
N ILE A 136 9.13 1.13 -33.44
CA ILE A 136 9.73 2.40 -33.87
C ILE A 136 11.25 2.22 -34.07
N SER A 137 11.90 1.40 -33.23
CA SER A 137 13.34 1.13 -33.33
C SER A 137 13.73 0.35 -34.58
N LEU A 138 12.81 -0.39 -35.20
CA LEU A 138 13.04 -1.15 -36.45
C LEU A 138 12.78 -0.34 -37.74
N ARG A 139 12.33 0.91 -37.61
CA ARG A 139 11.99 1.79 -38.76
C ARG A 139 12.88 3.05 -38.83
N SER A 140 13.98 3.08 -38.08
CA SER A 140 14.99 4.14 -38.08
C SER A 140 16.29 3.65 -38.71
#